data_AF-A0A967I4D9-F1
#
_entry.id   AF-A0A967I4D9-F1
#
_cell.length_a   1.000
_cell.length_b   1.000
_cell.length_c   1.000
_cell.angle_alpha   90.00
_cell.angle_beta   90.00
_cell.angle_gamma   90.00
#
_symmetry.space_group_name_H-M   'P 1'
#
loop_
_entity.id
_entity.type
_entity.pdbx_description
1 polymer ?
#
loop_
_entity_poly.entity_id
_entity_poly.type
_entity_poly.pdbx_seq_one_letter_code
_entity_poly.pdbx_strand_id
1 'polypeptide(L)'
;MAIFEIPTTSDFADFKLRTVLEGGTYVFRIYWNSRQQRWHLSISDPDETPVLMGIPLVADTDVIGAFEIPGLPPGIIMLYDSGEKREEAGRDDLGSRHRLLYEESEAA
;
A
#
# COMPACT_ATOMS: atom_id res chain seq x y z
N MET A 1 6.78 -17.14 5.19
CA MET A 1 6.69 -15.71 4.87
C MET A 1 7.06 -15.53 3.42
N ALA A 2 6.06 -15.44 2.55
CA ALA A 2 6.27 -15.02 1.17
C ALA A 2 6.10 -13.50 1.07
N ILE A 3 6.85 -12.88 0.16
CA ILE A 3 6.71 -11.46 -0.18
C ILE A 3 6.04 -11.38 -1.55
N PHE A 4 4.96 -10.61 -1.64
CA PHE A 4 4.23 -10.34 -2.86
C PHE A 4 4.40 -8.88 -3.26
N GLU A 5 4.71 -8.64 -4.52
CA GLU A 5 4.67 -7.30 -5.08
C GLU A 5 3.24 -6.99 -5.55
N ILE A 6 2.65 -5.93 -5.00
CA ILE A 6 1.35 -5.42 -5.44
C ILE A 6 1.62 -4.48 -6.62
N PRO A 7 1.13 -4.80 -7.83
CA PRO A 7 1.44 -4.01 -9.01
C PRO A 7 0.82 -2.62 -8.87
N THR A 8 1.67 -1.60 -8.94
CA THR A 8 1.27 -0.19 -8.86
C THR A 8 1.80 0.55 -10.09
N THR A 9 1.22 1.71 -10.40
CA THR A 9 1.65 2.56 -11.51
C THR A 9 1.59 4.03 -11.11
N SER A 10 2.50 4.85 -11.64
CA SER A 10 2.44 6.30 -11.57
C SER A 10 1.73 6.93 -12.78
N ASP A 11 1.22 6.16 -13.73
CA ASP A 11 0.50 6.70 -14.91
C ASP A 11 -0.75 7.50 -14.49
N PHE A 12 -1.42 7.08 -13.42
CA PHE A 12 -2.62 7.73 -12.88
C PHE A 12 -2.35 8.30 -11.50
N ALA A 13 -2.85 9.53 -11.25
CA ALA A 13 -2.72 10.17 -9.94
C ALA A 13 -3.71 9.62 -8.90
N ASP A 14 -4.69 8.81 -9.31
CA ASP A 14 -5.69 8.18 -8.45
C ASP A 14 -6.20 6.93 -9.19
N PHE A 15 -6.08 5.77 -8.56
CA PHE A 15 -6.52 4.51 -9.12
C PHE A 15 -6.92 3.52 -8.03
N LYS A 16 -7.71 2.54 -8.42
CA LYS A 16 -8.08 1.40 -7.58
C LYS A 16 -7.54 0.11 -8.16
N LEU A 17 -7.14 -0.81 -7.28
CA LEU A 17 -6.80 -2.18 -7.64
C LEU A 17 -7.42 -3.14 -6.63
N ARG A 18 -7.76 -4.33 -7.10
CA ARG A 18 -8.25 -5.42 -6.26
C ARG A 18 -7.13 -6.45 -6.11
N THR A 19 -6.85 -6.86 -4.88
CA THR A 19 -5.79 -7.83 -4.58
C THR A 19 -6.28 -8.87 -3.59
N VAL A 20 -5.68 -10.05 -3.63
CA VAL A 20 -5.95 -11.15 -2.70
C VAL A 20 -4.69 -11.36 -1.86
N LEU A 21 -4.82 -11.19 -0.55
CA LEU A 21 -3.73 -11.31 0.43
C LEU A 21 -4.16 -12.29 1.50
N GLU A 22 -3.41 -13.40 1.67
CA GLU A 22 -3.71 -14.46 2.65
C GLU A 22 -5.15 -14.97 2.60
N GLY A 23 -5.71 -15.10 1.39
CA GLY A 23 -7.09 -15.55 1.16
C GLY A 23 -8.17 -14.48 1.37
N GLY A 24 -7.83 -13.31 1.92
CA GLY A 24 -8.69 -12.15 2.00
C GLY A 24 -8.67 -11.35 0.69
N THR A 25 -9.83 -10.85 0.26
CA THR A 25 -9.92 -9.94 -0.90
C THR A 25 -10.05 -8.50 -0.43
N TYR A 26 -9.22 -7.61 -0.99
CA TYR A 26 -9.18 -6.20 -0.61
C TYR A 26 -9.24 -5.31 -1.84
N VAL A 27 -9.84 -4.13 -1.68
CA VAL A 27 -9.83 -3.06 -2.69
C VAL A 27 -8.96 -1.93 -2.19
N PHE A 28 -7.84 -1.69 -2.85
CA PHE A 28 -6.92 -0.61 -2.54
C PHE A 28 -7.20 0.56 -3.46
N ARG A 29 -7.34 1.76 -2.90
CA ARG A 29 -7.28 3.02 -3.64
C ARG A 29 -5.96 3.71 -3.32
N ILE A 30 -5.17 3.98 -4.34
CA ILE A 30 -3.90 4.70 -4.20
C ILE A 30 -4.02 6.01 -4.95
N TYR A 31 -3.67 7.11 -4.29
CA TYR A 31 -3.81 8.45 -4.88
C TYR A 31 -2.73 9.42 -4.42
N TRP A 32 -2.39 10.36 -5.30
CA TRP A 32 -1.40 11.40 -5.06
C TRP A 32 -2.04 12.59 -4.38
N ASN A 33 -1.53 12.96 -3.22
CA ASN A 33 -1.88 14.19 -2.54
C ASN A 33 -0.90 15.30 -2.93
N SER A 34 -1.31 16.18 -3.83
CA SER A 34 -0.46 17.28 -4.33
C SER A 34 -0.09 18.31 -3.27
N ARG A 35 -0.90 18.48 -2.21
CA ARG A 35 -0.63 19.41 -1.12
C ARG A 35 0.46 18.89 -0.19
N GLN A 36 0.47 17.59 0.07
CA GLN A 36 1.49 16.94 0.90
C GLN A 36 2.67 16.39 0.10
N GLN A 37 2.56 16.39 -1.24
CA GLN A 37 3.50 15.77 -2.16
C GLN A 37 3.78 14.31 -1.78
N ARG A 38 2.72 13.53 -1.58
CA ARG A 38 2.83 12.14 -1.12
C ARG A 38 1.72 11.26 -1.65
N TRP A 39 2.04 10.00 -1.93
CA TRP A 39 1.07 8.96 -2.20
C TRP A 39 0.34 8.52 -0.94
N HIS A 40 -0.95 8.21 -1.07
CA HIS A 40 -1.81 7.77 0.02
C HIS A 40 -2.51 6.48 -0.37
N LEU A 41 -2.80 5.64 0.62
CA LEU A 41 -3.53 4.39 0.48
C LEU A 41 -4.85 4.50 1.25
N SER A 42 -5.90 3.94 0.65
CA SER A 42 -7.13 3.56 1.34
C SER A 42 -7.41 2.09 1.05
N ILE A 43 -7.92 1.38 2.05
CA ILE A 43 -8.27 -0.03 2.01
C ILE A 43 -9.78 -0.13 2.26
N SER A 44 -10.47 -0.83 1.35
CA SER A 44 -11.86 -1.22 1.47
C SER A 44 -12.00 -2.74 1.37
N ASP A 45 -13.12 -3.24 1.87
CA ASP A 45 -13.54 -4.62 1.68
C ASP A 45 -13.94 -4.92 0.20
N PRO A 46 -14.30 -6.17 -0.14
CA PRO A 46 -14.72 -6.54 -1.49
C PRO A 46 -15.96 -5.81 -2.01
N ASP A 47 -16.81 -5.30 -1.12
CA ASP A 47 -18.05 -4.58 -1.42
C ASP A 47 -17.82 -3.05 -1.44
N GLU A 48 -16.55 -2.63 -1.42
CA GLU A 48 -16.08 -1.24 -1.35
C GLU A 48 -16.46 -0.50 -0.06
N THR A 49 -16.84 -1.21 1.00
CA THR A 49 -17.01 -0.62 2.33
C THR A 49 -15.64 -0.19 2.87
N PRO A 50 -15.45 1.10 3.23
CA PRO A 50 -14.16 1.57 3.72
C PRO A 50 -13.75 0.91 5.04
N VAL A 51 -12.51 0.42 5.10
CA VAL A 51 -11.89 -0.13 6.33
C VAL A 51 -10.89 0.88 6.91
N LEU A 52 -9.99 1.39 6.07
CA LEU A 52 -8.97 2.38 6.45
C LEU A 52 -8.79 3.36 5.28
N MET A 53 -8.70 4.66 5.55
CA MET A 53 -8.69 5.66 4.48
C MET A 53 -7.59 6.70 4.66
N GLY A 54 -6.95 7.03 3.54
CA GLY A 54 -6.09 8.20 3.40
C GLY A 54 -4.84 8.17 4.26
N ILE A 55 -4.27 6.98 4.46
CA ILE A 55 -2.99 6.85 5.16
C ILE A 55 -1.85 7.19 4.19
N PRO A 56 -0.84 7.95 4.62
CA PRO A 56 0.32 8.25 3.78
C PRO A 56 1.15 6.98 3.55
N LEU A 57 1.56 6.73 2.31
CA LEU A 57 2.59 5.73 2.01
C LEU A 57 3.95 6.33 2.36
N VAL A 58 4.56 5.84 3.42
CA VAL A 58 5.89 6.24 3.91
C VAL A 58 6.87 5.13 3.51
N ALA A 59 7.96 5.50 2.84
CA ALA A 59 8.94 4.53 2.36
C ALA A 59 9.57 3.71 3.51
N ASP A 60 9.79 2.42 3.27
CA ASP A 60 10.46 1.46 4.17
C ASP A 60 9.85 1.34 5.58
N THR A 61 8.54 1.54 5.71
CA THR A 61 7.80 1.38 6.97
C THR A 61 6.57 0.50 6.80
N ASP A 62 6.13 -0.11 7.90
CA ASP A 62 4.81 -0.76 7.95
C ASP A 62 3.72 0.30 7.96
N VAL A 63 3.02 0.42 6.82
CA VAL A 63 2.02 1.47 6.58
C VAL A 63 0.78 1.24 7.44
N ILE A 64 0.44 -0.01 7.76
CA ILE A 64 -0.77 -0.36 8.51
C ILE A 64 -0.51 -0.82 9.94
N GLY A 65 0.74 -1.08 10.32
CA GLY A 65 1.11 -1.63 11.63
C GLY A 65 0.76 -0.77 12.85
N ALA A 66 0.42 0.51 12.65
CA ALA A 66 -0.09 1.37 13.72
C ALA A 66 -1.60 1.17 14.01
N PHE A 67 -2.31 0.35 13.23
CA PHE A 67 -3.76 0.20 13.29
C PHE A 67 -4.17 -1.23 13.65
N GLU A 68 -4.94 -1.38 14.73
CA GLU A 68 -5.60 -2.62 15.10
C GLU A 68 -7.09 -2.54 14.70
N ILE A 69 -7.38 -2.68 13.40
CA ILE A 69 -8.74 -2.55 12.84
C ILE A 69 -9.17 -3.88 12.21
N PRO A 70 -10.35 -4.43 12.57
CA PRO A 70 -10.89 -5.61 11.91
C PRO A 70 -11.06 -5.39 10.40
N GLY A 71 -10.62 -6.36 9.60
CA GLY A 71 -10.71 -6.30 8.14
C GLY A 71 -9.50 -5.70 7.44
N LEU A 72 -8.44 -5.35 8.17
CA LEU A 72 -7.12 -5.12 7.57
C LEU A 72 -6.44 -6.45 7.20
N PRO A 73 -5.58 -6.46 6.17
CA PRO A 73 -4.69 -7.59 5.91
C PRO A 73 -3.85 -7.93 7.15
N PRO A 74 -3.65 -9.22 7.48
CA PRO A 74 -2.94 -9.63 8.69
C PRO A 74 -1.42 -9.42 8.60
N GLY A 75 -0.86 -9.35 7.39
CA GLY A 75 0.56 -9.14 7.14
C GLY A 75 0.97 -7.66 7.08
N ILE A 76 2.20 -7.42 6.61
CA ILE A 76 2.80 -6.07 6.56
C ILE A 76 2.63 -5.51 5.15
N ILE A 77 2.16 -4.26 5.05
CA ILE A 77 2.19 -3.48 3.80
C ILE A 77 3.34 -2.48 3.89
N MET A 78 4.24 -2.51 2.92
CA MET A 78 5.41 -1.63 2.88
C MET A 78 5.59 -1.03 1.49
N LEU A 79 5.91 0.27 1.42
CA LEU A 79 6.40 0.88 0.19
C LEU A 79 7.93 0.82 0.16
N TYR A 80 8.49 -0.14 -0.57
CA TYR A 80 9.94 -0.36 -0.63
C TYR A 80 10.61 0.60 -1.60
N ASP A 81 11.65 1.32 -1.15
CA ASP A 81 12.53 2.11 -2.02
C ASP A 81 13.72 1.26 -2.49
N SER A 82 13.85 1.08 -3.81
CA SER A 82 14.99 0.37 -4.41
C SER A 82 16.25 1.22 -4.63
N GLY A 83 16.20 2.52 -4.31
CA GLY A 83 17.32 3.45 -4.44
C GLY A 83 18.37 3.31 -3.33
N GLU A 84 19.53 3.94 -3.53
CA GLU A 84 20.63 3.94 -2.55
C GLU A 84 20.35 4.86 -1.34
N LYS A 85 19.45 5.83 -1.51
CA LYS A 85 19.01 6.77 -0.46
C LYS A 85 17.56 6.47 -0.14
N ARG A 86 17.23 6.35 1.15
CA ARG A 86 15.84 6.20 1.62
C ARG A 86 15.07 7.50 1.38
N GLU A 87 14.44 7.60 0.23
CA GLU A 87 13.67 8.78 -0.17
C GLU A 87 12.18 8.43 -0.25
N GLU A 88 11.33 9.41 -0.03
CA GLU A 88 9.89 9.25 -0.20
C GLU A 88 9.54 9.19 -1.68
N ALA A 89 8.49 8.45 -2.04
CA ALA A 89 8.03 8.35 -3.42
C ALA A 89 7.50 9.69 -3.91
N GLY A 90 8.11 10.23 -4.97
CA GLY A 90 7.58 11.33 -5.73
C GLY A 90 6.39 10.91 -6.59
N ARG A 91 5.80 11.89 -7.29
CA ARG A 91 4.62 11.67 -8.15
C ARG A 91 4.89 10.60 -9.22
N ASP A 92 6.11 10.51 -9.73
CA ASP A 92 6.40 9.65 -10.90
C ASP A 92 7.10 8.34 -10.53
N ASP A 93 7.45 8.14 -9.26
CA ASP A 93 8.30 7.03 -8.81
C ASP A 93 7.53 5.74 -8.44
N LEU A 94 6.22 5.84 -8.20
CA LEU A 94 5.37 4.73 -7.77
C LEU A 94 5.28 3.64 -8.86
N GLY A 95 5.51 2.38 -8.47
CA GLY A 95 5.50 1.24 -9.38
C GLY A 95 6.81 1.02 -10.14
N SER A 96 7.79 1.91 -9.98
CA SER A 96 9.13 1.76 -10.56
C SER A 96 10.19 1.61 -9.45
N ARG A 97 10.75 2.74 -8.99
CA ARG A 97 11.70 2.76 -7.88
C ARG A 97 11.04 2.37 -6.56
N HIS A 98 9.83 2.90 -6.32
CA HIS A 98 9.05 2.65 -5.12
C HIS A 98 7.99 1.60 -5.39
N ARG A 99 8.14 0.42 -4.80
CA ARG A 99 7.31 -0.75 -5.07
C ARG A 99 6.51 -1.13 -3.83
N LEU A 100 5.22 -1.32 -4.00
CA LEU A 100 4.35 -1.72 -2.89
C LEU A 100 4.49 -3.23 -2.67
N LEU A 101 4.96 -3.60 -1.49
CA LEU A 101 5.17 -4.97 -1.09
C LEU A 101 4.18 -5.36 0.00
N TYR A 102 3.78 -6.63 -0.02
CA TYR A 102 3.06 -7.28 1.05
C TYR A 102 3.88 -8.47 1.56
N GLU A 103 4.19 -8.48 2.85
CA GLU A 103 4.81 -9.62 3.52
C GLU A 103 3.74 -10.37 4.31
N GLU A 104 3.60 -11.68 4.04
CA GLU A 104 2.63 -12.50 4.75
C GLU A 104 2.90 -12.58 6.26
N SER A 105 1.81 -12.55 7.04
CA SER A 105 1.87 -12.79 8.48
C SER A 105 2.43 -14.18 8.79
N GLU A 106 3.07 -14.30 9.94
CA GLU A 106 3.48 -15.63 10.42
C GLU A 106 2.21 -16.40 10.83
N ALA A 107 1.99 -17.56 10.20
CA ALA A 107 0.90 -18.46 10.60
C ALA A 107 1.19 -18.94 12.03
N ALA A 108 0.40 -18.42 12.98
CA ALA A 108 0.44 -18.82 14.39
C ALA A 108 -0.02 -20.28 14.60
#